data_AF-A0A7R9V4S4-F1
#
_entry.id   AF-A0A7R9V4S4-F1
#
_cell.length_a   1.000
_cell.length_b   1.000
_cell.length_c   1.000
_cell.angle_alpha   90.00
_cell.angle_beta   90.00
_cell.angle_gamma   90.00
#
_symmetry.space_group_name_H-M   'P 1'
#
loop_
_entity.id
_entity.type
_entity.pdbx_description
1 polymer ?
#
loop_
_entity_poly.entity_id
_entity_poly.type
_entity_poly.pdbx_seq_one_letter_code
_entity_poly.pdbx_strand_id
1 'polypeptide(L)'
;GRGRASCRAKKPRLELRAAEQQLKAMAAAEAEATKARQAAERAARLDALRALVAPHIQADPARVYAPTVSSAAQLDEDEVAARSAAAAFQKVHGYTNKQLYSDPRFKIMDALQRQGLHTTHAGRAAINRAATVKATRPDNLTQVQLAAYSHK
;
A
#
# COMPACT_ATOMS: atom_id res chain seq x y z
N GLY A 1 43.75 -42.72 54.41
CA GLY A 1 42.42 -42.25 54.00
C GLY A 1 42.44 -40.80 53.54
N ARG A 2 42.47 -40.54 52.21
CA ARG A 2 42.52 -39.18 51.63
C ARG A 2 41.27 -38.80 50.79
N GLY A 3 40.15 -39.50 50.95
CA GLY A 3 38.94 -39.30 50.14
C GLY A 3 37.86 -38.36 50.71
N ARG A 4 37.94 -38.00 52.00
CA ARG A 4 36.85 -37.26 52.69
C ARG A 4 36.96 -35.73 52.63
N ALA A 5 38.15 -35.19 52.34
CA ALA A 5 38.37 -33.74 52.28
C ALA A 5 37.84 -33.10 50.98
N SER A 6 37.96 -33.77 49.84
CA SER A 6 37.53 -33.24 48.53
C SER A 6 36.01 -33.19 48.37
N CYS A 7 35.26 -34.04 49.07
CA CYS A 7 33.80 -34.05 49.05
C CYS A 7 33.21 -32.98 49.99
N ARG A 8 33.89 -32.62 51.09
CA ARG A 8 33.43 -31.55 52.00
C ARG A 8 33.56 -30.16 51.36
N ALA A 9 34.62 -29.90 50.60
CA ALA A 9 34.80 -28.64 49.85
C ALA A 9 33.83 -28.48 48.65
N LYS A 10 33.26 -29.58 48.14
CA LYS A 10 32.30 -29.59 47.01
C LYS A 10 30.84 -29.39 47.43
N LYS A 11 30.49 -29.58 48.70
CA LYS A 11 29.13 -29.37 49.25
C LYS A 11 28.57 -27.95 48.99
N PRO A 12 29.28 -26.85 49.32
CA PRO A 12 28.74 -25.51 49.08
C PRO A 12 28.57 -25.19 47.59
N ARG A 13 29.40 -25.79 46.71
CA ARG A 13 29.29 -25.63 45.26
C ARG A 13 28.06 -26.32 44.67
N LEU A 14 27.66 -27.46 45.22
CA LEU A 14 26.47 -28.19 44.78
C LEU A 14 25.19 -27.47 45.22
N GLU A 15 25.17 -26.97 46.46
CA GLU A 15 24.05 -26.18 47.00
C GLU A 15 23.87 -24.87 46.22
N LEU A 16 24.96 -24.17 45.90
CA LEU A 16 24.92 -22.96 45.08
C LEU A 16 24.40 -23.25 43.66
N ARG A 17 24.84 -24.33 43.03
CA ARG A 17 24.30 -24.77 41.72
C ARG A 17 22.83 -25.15 41.78
N ALA A 18 22.38 -25.81 42.86
CA ALA A 18 20.99 -26.16 43.03
C ALA A 18 20.13 -24.90 43.17
N ALA A 19 20.58 -23.90 43.93
CA ALA A 19 19.90 -22.61 44.05
C ALA A 19 19.86 -21.86 42.70
N GLU A 20 20.96 -21.83 41.94
CA GLU A 20 20.99 -21.25 40.59
C GLU A 20 20.02 -21.96 39.63
N GLN A 21 19.92 -23.29 39.71
CA GLN A 21 18.98 -24.06 38.91
C GLN A 21 17.53 -23.77 39.29
N GLN A 22 17.23 -23.62 40.58
CA GLN A 22 15.89 -23.24 41.04
C GLN A 22 15.51 -21.83 40.53
N LEU A 23 16.41 -20.86 40.63
CA LEU A 23 16.18 -19.51 40.10
C LEU A 23 15.93 -19.52 38.58
N LYS A 24 16.71 -20.31 37.83
CA LYS A 24 16.50 -20.48 36.37
C LYS A 24 15.17 -21.14 36.05
N ALA A 25 14.77 -22.16 36.81
CA ALA A 25 13.50 -22.84 36.63
C ALA A 25 12.31 -21.91 36.90
N MET A 26 12.38 -21.10 37.96
CA MET A 26 11.36 -20.09 38.27
C MET A 26 11.27 -19.03 37.16
N ALA A 27 12.41 -18.49 36.72
CA ALA A 27 12.45 -17.51 35.64
C ALA A 27 11.91 -18.08 34.30
N ALA A 28 12.21 -19.35 34.00
CA ALA A 28 11.67 -20.01 32.82
C ALA A 28 10.14 -20.19 32.91
N ALA A 29 9.63 -20.62 34.06
CA ALA A 29 8.19 -20.76 34.29
C ALA A 29 7.44 -19.42 34.18
N GLU A 30 8.01 -18.33 34.71
CA GLU A 30 7.46 -16.98 34.55
C GLU A 30 7.47 -16.51 33.09
N ALA A 31 8.56 -16.79 32.35
CA ALA A 31 8.66 -16.47 30.93
C ALA A 31 7.65 -17.26 30.08
N GLU A 32 7.38 -18.52 30.42
CA GLU A 32 6.35 -19.32 29.76
C GLU A 32 4.95 -18.82 30.08
N ALA A 33 4.67 -18.49 31.35
CA ALA A 33 3.39 -17.95 31.77
C ALA A 33 3.08 -16.60 31.08
N THR A 34 4.06 -15.72 30.96
CA THR A 34 3.91 -14.43 30.26
C THR A 34 3.68 -14.62 28.76
N LYS A 35 4.42 -15.52 28.11
CA LYS A 35 4.19 -15.88 26.70
C LYS A 35 2.78 -16.45 26.47
N ALA A 36 2.32 -17.33 27.35
CA ALA A 36 0.98 -17.93 27.27
C ALA A 36 -0.12 -16.85 27.39
N ARG A 37 0.03 -15.89 28.32
CA ARG A 37 -0.89 -14.75 28.45
C ARG A 37 -0.92 -13.88 27.20
N GLN A 38 0.25 -13.51 26.67
CA GLN A 38 0.33 -12.71 25.44
C GLN A 38 -0.28 -13.44 24.23
N ALA A 39 -0.09 -14.75 24.12
CA ALA A 39 -0.69 -15.55 23.06
C ALA A 39 -2.22 -15.57 23.18
N ALA A 40 -2.76 -15.74 24.39
CA ALA A 40 -4.20 -15.70 24.64
C ALA A 40 -4.81 -14.32 24.32
N GLU A 41 -4.16 -13.23 24.72
CA GLU A 41 -4.61 -11.87 24.39
C GLU A 41 -4.61 -11.60 22.89
N ARG A 42 -3.57 -12.06 22.17
CA ARG A 42 -3.50 -11.96 20.70
C ARG A 42 -4.62 -12.76 20.05
N ALA A 43 -4.88 -13.99 20.52
CA ALA A 43 -5.95 -14.82 20.00
C ALA A 43 -7.32 -14.15 20.19
N ALA A 44 -7.61 -13.65 21.40
CA ALA A 44 -8.85 -12.94 21.70
C ALA A 44 -9.04 -11.70 20.82
N ARG A 45 -7.96 -10.91 20.60
CA ARG A 45 -8.00 -9.75 19.70
C ARG A 45 -8.27 -10.16 18.26
N LEU A 46 -7.66 -11.25 17.79
CA LEU A 46 -7.91 -11.77 16.44
C LEU A 46 -9.34 -12.26 16.28
N ASP A 47 -9.92 -12.90 17.29
CA ASP A 47 -11.31 -13.36 17.25
C ASP A 47 -12.30 -12.19 17.20
N ALA A 48 -12.04 -11.12 17.96
CA ALA A 48 -12.82 -9.89 17.85
C ALA A 48 -12.75 -9.26 16.44
N LEU A 49 -11.55 -9.23 15.83
CA LEU A 49 -11.39 -8.75 14.45
C LEU A 49 -12.09 -9.65 13.43
N ARG A 50 -12.03 -10.97 13.61
CA ARG A 50 -12.76 -11.92 12.76
C ARG A 50 -14.26 -11.71 12.84
N ALA A 51 -14.80 -11.48 14.04
CA ALA A 51 -16.22 -11.17 14.22
C ALA A 51 -16.61 -9.85 13.56
N LEU A 52 -15.75 -8.82 13.62
CA LEU A 52 -16.00 -7.53 12.96
C LEU A 52 -16.02 -7.64 11.43
N VAL A 53 -15.11 -8.43 10.86
CA VAL A 53 -14.94 -8.59 9.40
C VAL A 53 -15.81 -9.73 8.85
N ALA A 54 -16.47 -10.51 9.71
CA ALA A 54 -17.30 -11.62 9.29
C ALA A 54 -18.35 -11.14 8.26
N PRO A 55 -18.41 -11.75 7.06
CA PRO A 55 -19.37 -11.35 6.07
C PRO A 55 -20.78 -11.64 6.59
N HIS A 56 -21.60 -10.60 6.67
CA HIS A 56 -23.01 -10.69 7.13
C HIS A 56 -23.94 -11.17 6.00
N ILE A 57 -23.40 -11.44 4.82
CA ILE A 57 -24.14 -11.80 3.61
C ILE A 57 -23.76 -13.23 3.25
N GLN A 58 -24.77 -14.03 2.88
CA GLN A 58 -24.55 -15.40 2.42
C GLN A 58 -23.66 -15.41 1.17
N ALA A 59 -22.84 -16.46 1.04
CA ALA A 59 -22.03 -16.66 -0.14
C ALA A 59 -22.95 -16.91 -1.35
N ASP A 60 -23.05 -15.92 -2.24
CA ASP A 60 -23.83 -16.00 -3.47
C ASP A 60 -22.91 -16.34 -4.64
N PRO A 61 -22.88 -17.61 -5.11
CA PRO A 61 -22.05 -18.01 -6.23
C PRO A 61 -22.49 -17.35 -7.53
N ALA A 62 -23.77 -17.01 -7.69
CA ALA A 62 -24.26 -16.36 -8.91
C ALA A 62 -23.64 -14.97 -9.07
N ARG A 63 -23.44 -14.23 -7.96
CA ARG A 63 -22.74 -12.94 -7.95
C ARG A 63 -21.27 -13.06 -8.33
N VAL A 64 -20.61 -14.17 -8.02
CA VAL A 64 -19.19 -14.39 -8.38
C VAL A 64 -19.03 -14.52 -9.89
N TYR A 65 -19.98 -15.17 -10.56
CA TYR A 65 -19.99 -15.34 -12.01
C TYR A 65 -20.70 -14.21 -12.76
N ALA A 66 -21.40 -13.32 -12.05
CA ALA A 66 -22.08 -12.20 -12.66
C ALA A 66 -21.06 -11.23 -13.30
N PRO A 67 -21.36 -10.68 -14.49
CA PRO A 67 -20.51 -9.69 -15.10
C PRO A 67 -20.39 -8.45 -14.19
N THR A 68 -19.15 -8.02 -13.97
CA THR A 68 -18.85 -6.74 -13.32
C THR A 68 -19.28 -5.57 -14.20
N VAL A 69 -19.42 -4.37 -13.61
CA VAL A 69 -19.75 -3.13 -14.35
C VAL A 69 -18.79 -2.91 -15.52
N SER A 70 -17.50 -3.20 -15.34
CA SER A 70 -16.50 -3.08 -16.39
C SER A 70 -16.68 -4.10 -17.52
N SER A 71 -16.93 -5.37 -17.19
CA SER A 71 -17.15 -6.40 -18.21
C SER A 71 -18.50 -6.25 -18.92
N ALA A 72 -19.53 -5.75 -18.22
CA ALA A 72 -20.82 -5.43 -18.82
C ALA A 72 -20.68 -4.26 -19.81
N ALA A 73 -19.90 -3.23 -19.46
CA ALA A 73 -19.61 -2.10 -20.35
C ALA A 73 -18.79 -2.50 -21.60
N GLN A 74 -17.95 -3.54 -21.52
CA GLN A 74 -17.23 -4.06 -22.69
C GLN A 74 -18.16 -4.72 -23.71
N LEU A 75 -19.21 -5.41 -23.27
CA LEU A 75 -20.20 -5.99 -24.18
C LEU A 75 -20.94 -4.91 -24.98
N ASP A 76 -21.26 -3.78 -24.34
CA ASP A 76 -21.81 -2.61 -25.03
C ASP A 76 -20.79 -1.95 -25.97
N GLU A 77 -19.50 -1.91 -25.60
CA GLU A 77 -18.43 -1.43 -26.47
C GLU A 77 -18.27 -2.31 -27.72
N ASP A 78 -18.43 -3.64 -27.61
CA ASP A 78 -18.38 -4.57 -28.74
C ASP A 78 -19.55 -4.35 -29.72
N GLU A 79 -20.75 -4.05 -29.22
CA GLU A 79 -21.89 -3.65 -30.06
C GLU A 79 -21.65 -2.30 -30.75
N VAL A 80 -21.06 -1.34 -30.04
CA VAL A 80 -20.65 -0.04 -30.60
C VAL A 80 -19.50 -0.19 -31.61
N ALA A 81 -18.58 -1.12 -31.39
CA ALA A 81 -17.50 -1.48 -32.29
C ALA A 81 -18.06 -2.09 -33.59
N ALA A 82 -19.01 -3.02 -33.49
CA ALA A 82 -19.71 -3.60 -34.64
C ALA A 82 -20.46 -2.52 -35.45
N ARG A 83 -21.09 -1.55 -34.76
CA ARG A 83 -21.78 -0.43 -35.41
C ARG A 83 -20.83 0.58 -36.06
N SER A 84 -19.65 0.77 -35.50
CA SER A 84 -18.62 1.66 -36.04
C SER A 84 -17.80 1.03 -37.17
N ALA A 85 -17.67 -0.30 -37.22
CA ALA A 85 -17.13 -1.01 -38.37
C ALA A 85 -17.97 -0.82 -39.65
N ALA A 86 -19.27 -0.53 -39.51
CA ALA A 86 -20.18 -0.18 -40.61
C ALA A 86 -20.13 1.32 -41.01
N ALA A 87 -19.36 2.17 -40.31
CA ALA A 87 -19.26 3.59 -40.62
C ALA A 87 -18.12 3.87 -41.62
N ALA A 88 -18.36 4.77 -42.58
CA ALA A 88 -17.38 5.15 -43.61
C ALA A 88 -16.08 5.77 -43.06
N PHE A 89 -16.12 6.30 -41.83
CA PHE A 89 -14.95 6.79 -41.10
C PHE A 89 -14.83 6.04 -39.78
N GLN A 90 -13.67 5.45 -39.53
CA GLN A 90 -13.38 4.83 -38.24
C GLN A 90 -13.38 5.88 -37.13
N LYS A 91 -13.78 5.48 -35.92
CA LYS A 91 -13.76 6.34 -34.75
C LYS A 91 -12.30 6.65 -34.40
N VAL A 92 -11.88 7.90 -34.55
CA VAL A 92 -10.52 8.31 -34.17
C VAL A 92 -10.47 8.41 -32.65
N HIS A 93 -9.79 7.47 -32.01
CA HIS A 93 -9.53 7.51 -30.58
C HIS A 93 -8.35 8.47 -30.33
N GLY A 94 -8.68 9.69 -29.93
CA GLY A 94 -7.69 10.73 -29.65
C GLY A 94 -8.31 11.97 -29.02
N TYR A 95 -7.45 12.94 -28.69
CA TYR A 95 -7.89 14.22 -28.17
C TYR A 95 -8.26 15.17 -29.31
N THR A 96 -9.41 15.82 -29.20
CA THR A 96 -9.80 16.90 -30.11
C THR A 96 -8.96 18.15 -29.86
N ASN A 97 -8.83 19.02 -30.86
CA ASN A 97 -8.17 20.31 -30.68
C ASN A 97 -8.75 21.09 -29.49
N LYS A 98 -10.08 21.08 -29.31
CA LYS A 98 -10.73 21.73 -28.16
C LYS A 98 -10.25 21.15 -26.81
N GLN A 99 -10.06 19.83 -26.73
CA GLN A 99 -9.55 19.18 -25.53
C GLN A 99 -8.06 19.49 -25.30
N LEU A 100 -7.23 19.49 -26.33
CA LEU A 100 -5.82 19.86 -26.23
C LEU A 100 -5.64 21.32 -25.77
N TYR A 101 -6.35 22.24 -26.43
CA TYR A 101 -6.38 23.65 -26.05
C TYR A 101 -7.23 23.94 -24.80
N SER A 102 -7.69 22.94 -24.07
CA SER A 102 -8.21 23.18 -22.71
C SER A 102 -7.07 23.36 -21.71
N ASP A 103 -5.92 22.71 -21.94
CA ASP A 103 -4.76 22.78 -21.05
C ASP A 103 -3.94 24.07 -21.30
N PRO A 104 -3.71 24.93 -20.28
CA PRO A 104 -2.88 26.12 -20.40
C PRO A 104 -1.44 25.80 -20.81
N ARG A 105 -0.88 24.69 -20.34
CA ARG A 105 0.48 24.26 -20.67
C ARG A 105 0.62 23.98 -22.15
N PHE A 106 -0.37 23.30 -22.73
CA PHE A 106 -0.38 22.97 -24.16
C PHE A 106 -0.44 24.24 -25.02
N LYS A 107 -1.26 25.23 -24.65
CA LYS A 107 -1.31 26.54 -25.33
C LYS A 107 0.05 27.23 -25.38
N ILE A 108 0.74 27.26 -24.24
CA ILE A 108 2.04 27.93 -24.10
C ILE A 108 3.10 27.17 -24.90
N MET A 109 3.10 25.84 -24.80
CA MET A 109 4.01 24.98 -25.56
C MET A 109 3.85 25.20 -27.07
N ASP A 110 2.63 25.15 -27.58
CA ASP A 110 2.31 25.34 -28.99
C ASP A 110 2.72 26.75 -29.49
N ALA A 111 2.46 27.80 -28.70
CA ALA A 111 2.92 29.15 -29.01
C ALA A 111 4.46 29.26 -29.07
N LEU A 112 5.17 28.65 -28.12
CA LEU A 112 6.65 28.62 -28.10
C LEU A 112 7.22 27.75 -29.22
N GLN A 113 6.52 26.69 -29.61
CA GLN A 113 6.94 25.80 -30.67
C GLN A 113 6.88 26.49 -32.04
N ARG A 114 5.82 27.26 -32.30
CA ARG A 114 5.71 28.11 -33.51
C ARG A 114 6.85 29.11 -33.66
N GLN A 115 7.44 29.54 -32.54
CA GLN A 115 8.58 30.46 -32.50
C GLN A 115 9.94 29.75 -32.35
N GLY A 116 9.98 28.42 -32.29
CA GLY A 116 11.21 27.65 -32.09
C GLY A 116 11.84 27.76 -30.70
N LEU A 117 11.16 28.36 -29.72
CA LEU A 117 11.72 28.65 -28.38
C LEU A 117 11.49 27.54 -27.34
N HIS A 118 10.65 26.54 -27.66
CA HIS A 118 10.27 25.46 -26.74
C HIS A 118 11.45 24.64 -26.19
N THR A 119 12.55 24.52 -26.92
CA THR A 119 13.75 23.79 -26.49
C THR A 119 14.67 24.61 -25.57
N THR A 120 14.51 25.94 -25.55
CA THR A 120 15.34 26.81 -24.71
C THR A 120 15.05 26.59 -23.22
N HIS A 121 16.02 26.89 -22.36
CA HIS A 121 15.83 26.78 -20.90
C HIS A 121 14.64 27.65 -20.43
N ALA A 122 14.55 28.88 -20.94
CA ALA A 122 13.45 29.81 -20.63
C ALA A 122 12.10 29.27 -21.11
N GLY A 123 12.04 28.71 -22.33
CA GLY A 123 10.82 28.11 -22.87
C GLY A 123 10.34 26.91 -22.03
N ARG A 124 11.25 25.99 -21.67
CA ARG A 124 10.93 24.86 -20.79
C ARG A 124 10.46 25.31 -19.41
N ALA A 125 11.12 26.31 -18.83
CA ALA A 125 10.72 26.87 -17.53
C ALA A 125 9.32 27.50 -17.60
N ALA A 126 8.98 28.19 -18.69
CA ALA A 126 7.66 28.78 -18.89
C ALA A 126 6.55 27.70 -19.00
N ILE A 127 6.79 26.62 -19.75
CA ILE A 127 5.85 25.49 -19.88
C ILE A 127 5.62 24.82 -18.52
N ASN A 128 6.68 24.57 -17.76
CA ASN A 128 6.59 23.90 -16.45
C ASN A 128 5.89 24.74 -15.37
N ARG A 129 6.02 26.07 -15.44
CA ARG A 129 5.36 26.99 -14.51
C ARG A 129 3.87 27.14 -14.76
N ALA A 130 3.40 26.84 -15.96
CA ALA A 130 1.99 26.96 -16.29
C ALA A 130 1.14 25.99 -15.46
N ALA A 131 0.02 26.46 -14.95
CA ALA A 131 -0.88 25.66 -14.13
C ALA A 131 -1.54 24.56 -14.97
N THR A 132 -1.56 23.33 -14.45
CA THR A 132 -2.48 22.31 -14.97
C THR A 132 -3.90 22.66 -14.57
N VAL A 133 -4.87 22.28 -15.41
CA VAL A 133 -6.30 22.42 -15.12
C VAL A 133 -6.70 21.65 -13.85
N LYS A 134 -6.00 20.55 -13.55
CA LYS A 134 -6.23 19.74 -12.35
C LYS A 134 -4.96 19.73 -11.48
N ALA A 135 -5.14 19.99 -10.19
CA ALA A 135 -4.09 19.80 -9.21
C ALA A 135 -3.80 18.30 -9.08
N THR A 136 -2.52 17.95 -8.91
CA THR A 136 -2.10 16.59 -8.63
C THR A 136 -2.70 16.15 -7.29
N ARG A 137 -3.28 14.94 -7.25
CA ARG A 137 -3.80 14.37 -6.00
C ARG A 137 -2.65 14.18 -4.99
N PRO A 138 -2.90 14.33 -3.68
CA PRO A 138 -1.84 14.33 -2.67
C PRO A 138 -1.08 13.01 -2.57
N ASP A 139 -1.72 11.88 -2.88
CA ASP A 139 -1.12 10.54 -2.95
C ASP A 139 -0.09 10.39 -4.07
N ASN A 140 -0.19 11.22 -5.12
CA ASN A 140 0.74 11.23 -6.24
C ASN A 140 1.91 12.21 -6.05
N LEU A 141 1.96 12.92 -4.92
CA LEU A 141 3.03 13.88 -4.64
C LEU A 141 4.27 13.15 -4.11
N THR A 142 5.44 13.62 -4.53
CA THR A 142 6.70 13.18 -3.91
C THR A 142 6.82 13.72 -2.48
N GLN A 143 7.66 13.12 -1.64
CA GLN A 143 7.89 13.59 -0.25
C GLN A 143 8.24 15.09 -0.19
N VAL A 144 9.02 15.58 -1.15
CA VAL A 144 9.40 17.00 -1.27
C VAL A 144 8.18 17.88 -1.59
N GLN A 145 7.29 17.41 -2.47
CA GLN A 145 6.08 18.13 -2.85
C GLN A 145 4.99 18.07 -1.75
N LEU A 146 4.92 16.96 -1.02
CA LEU A 146 4.02 16.80 0.14
C LEU A 146 4.33 17.83 1.23
N ALA A 147 5.61 18.05 1.54
CA ALA A 147 6.02 19.06 2.50
C ALA A 147 5.56 20.49 2.10
N ALA A 148 5.55 20.80 0.80
CA ALA A 148 5.04 22.08 0.30
C ALA A 148 3.50 22.15 0.28
N TYR A 149 2.82 21.00 0.20
CA TYR A 149 1.36 20.90 0.22
C TYR A 149 0.77 21.09 1.61
N SER A 150 1.43 20.57 2.67
CA SER A 150 0.96 20.68 4.05
C SER A 150 1.00 22.08 4.66
N HIS A 151 1.59 23.05 3.97
CA HIS A 151 1.71 24.45 4.39
C HIS A 151 0.76 25.40 3.65
N LYS A 152 -0.22 24.88 2.90
CA LYS A 152 -1.34 25.63 2.32
C LYS A 152 -2.64 25.30 3.04
#